data_AF-A0A8T6FVF7-F1
#
_entry.id   AF-A0A8T6FVF7-F1
#
_cell.length_a   1.000
_cell.length_b   1.000
_cell.length_c   1.000
_cell.angle_alpha   90.00
_cell.angle_beta   90.00
_cell.angle_gamma   90.00
#
_symmetry.space_group_name_H-M   'P 1'
#
loop_
_entity.id
_entity.type
_entity.pdbx_description
1 polymer ?
#
loop_
_entity_poly.entity_id
_entity_poly.type
_entity_poly.pdbx_seq_one_letter_code
_entity_poly.pdbx_strand_id
1 'polypeptide(L)'
;MVLSGLLEGERGVARRDGEGLPPIEDGPDVGRVVVSRHDFERRRLQYHIPFDVHPAGSAVLKLAQVVLGSAGVYLSTGPRSVWDVAGGAAVVEAAGGALLDARGEPLRLSPQRIGIPPFAAGAPGRGLALLRAIGAGPR
;
A
#
# COMPACT_ATOMS: atom_id res chain seq x y z
N MET A 1 -0.31 18.48 -7.49
CA MET A 1 0.77 17.54 -7.12
C MET A 1 0.67 16.34 -8.03
N VAL A 2 1.78 15.96 -8.64
CA VAL A 2 1.92 14.78 -9.49
C VAL A 2 2.94 13.85 -8.85
N LEU A 3 2.60 12.57 -8.76
CA LEU A 3 3.54 11.51 -8.41
C LEU A 3 3.87 10.71 -9.66
N SER A 4 5.15 10.40 -9.85
CA SER A 4 5.61 9.49 -10.89
C SER A 4 6.60 8.49 -10.34
N GLY A 5 6.64 7.31 -10.96
CA GLY A 5 7.55 6.23 -10.64
C GLY A 5 8.16 5.70 -11.93
N LEU A 6 9.48 5.51 -11.95
CA LEU A 6 10.18 4.79 -13.00
C LEU A 6 10.79 3.53 -12.40
N LEU A 7 10.59 2.41 -13.08
CA LEU A 7 11.13 1.10 -12.70
C LEU A 7 12.02 0.62 -13.84
N GLU A 8 13.26 0.26 -13.51
CA GLU A 8 14.24 -0.33 -14.42
C GLU A 8 14.92 -1.53 -13.72
N GLY A 9 14.42 -2.73 -13.98
CA GLY A 9 14.82 -3.92 -13.24
C GLY A 9 14.53 -3.77 -11.74
N GLU A 10 15.56 -3.94 -10.90
CA GLU A 10 15.48 -3.76 -9.44
C GLU A 10 15.62 -2.29 -9.01
N ARG A 11 15.87 -1.36 -9.94
CA ARG A 11 16.06 0.07 -9.63
C ARG A 11 14.75 0.82 -9.82
N GLY A 12 14.42 1.63 -8.82
CA GLY A 12 13.23 2.48 -8.81
C GLY A 12 13.57 3.92 -8.50
N VAL A 13 12.88 4.86 -9.15
CA VAL A 13 12.90 6.28 -8.76
C VAL A 13 11.48 6.81 -8.67
N ALA A 14 11.05 7.18 -7.47
CA ALA A 14 9.81 7.91 -7.23
C ALA A 14 10.08 9.43 -7.22
N ARG A 15 9.13 10.20 -7.75
CA ARG A 15 9.21 11.66 -7.81
C ARG A 15 7.91 12.32 -7.41
N ARG A 16 8.03 13.53 -6.85
CA ARG A 16 6.94 14.47 -6.61
C ARG A 16 7.20 15.73 -7.41
N ASP A 17 6.28 16.07 -8.31
CA ASP A 17 6.36 17.26 -9.15
C ASP A 17 7.72 17.37 -9.91
N GLY A 18 8.31 16.21 -10.26
CA GLY A 18 9.61 16.09 -10.94
C GLY A 18 10.81 15.88 -10.03
N GLU A 19 10.69 16.17 -8.73
CA GLU A 19 11.77 16.05 -7.76
C GLU A 19 11.84 14.66 -7.14
N GLY A 20 13.04 14.14 -6.93
CA GLY A 20 13.26 12.82 -6.32
C GLY A 20 12.69 12.73 -4.90
N LEU A 21 11.99 11.63 -4.62
CA LEU A 21 11.56 11.29 -3.26
C LEU A 21 12.59 10.36 -2.60
N PRO A 22 12.84 10.51 -1.28
CA PRO A 22 13.58 9.51 -0.55
C PRO A 22 12.82 8.17 -0.55
N PRO A 23 13.52 7.03 -0.39
CA PRO A 23 12.87 5.74 -0.21
C PRO A 23 11.92 5.75 1.00
N ILE A 24 10.86 4.95 0.92
CA ILE A 24 9.98 4.71 2.08
C ILE A 24 10.83 4.02 3.14
N GLU A 25 10.87 4.61 4.34
CA GLU A 25 11.56 3.99 5.48
C GLU A 25 10.91 2.65 5.84
N ASP A 26 11.74 1.62 5.94
CA ASP A 26 11.31 0.29 6.37
C ASP A 26 11.51 0.06 7.87
N GLY A 27 10.81 -0.92 8.41
CA GLY A 27 10.83 -1.28 9.82
C GLY A 27 9.49 -1.82 10.32
N PRO A 28 9.42 -2.29 11.58
CA PRO A 28 8.19 -2.89 12.12
C PRO A 28 7.16 -1.84 12.59
N ASP A 29 7.54 -0.57 12.69
CA ASP A 29 6.61 0.49 13.10
C ASP A 29 5.64 0.83 11.97
N VAL A 30 4.42 0.30 12.09
CA VAL A 30 3.32 0.48 11.13
C VAL A 30 2.86 1.93 11.06
N GLY A 31 2.96 2.70 12.15
CA GLY A 31 2.37 4.01 12.26
C GLY A 31 0.86 3.99 11.97
N ARG A 32 0.42 4.90 11.10
CA ARG A 32 -0.99 5.07 10.70
C ARG A 32 -1.36 4.20 9.49
N VAL A 33 -2.50 3.53 9.54
CA VAL A 33 -3.04 2.68 8.48
C VAL A 33 -4.14 3.42 7.72
N VAL A 34 -3.92 3.65 6.43
CA VAL A 34 -4.99 4.15 5.55
C VAL A 34 -5.83 3.00 5.03
N VAL A 35 -7.15 3.17 5.02
CA VAL A 35 -8.11 2.20 4.47
C VAL A 35 -9.12 2.87 3.55
N SER A 36 -9.86 2.09 2.76
CA SER A 36 -10.95 2.67 1.96
C SER A 36 -12.05 3.23 2.86
N ARG A 37 -12.61 4.39 2.49
CA ARG A 37 -13.74 4.99 3.20
C ARG A 37 -14.92 4.02 3.36
N HIS A 38 -15.21 3.24 2.32
CA HIS A 38 -16.25 2.22 2.37
C HIS A 38 -16.00 1.16 3.44
N ASP A 39 -14.76 0.64 3.54
CA ASP A 39 -14.43 -0.37 4.55
C ASP A 39 -14.42 0.22 5.96
N PHE A 40 -13.97 1.46 6.12
CA PHE A 40 -14.03 2.18 7.39
C PHE A 40 -15.47 2.37 7.88
N GLU A 41 -16.39 2.77 7.01
CA GLU A 41 -17.78 3.05 7.37
C GLU A 41 -18.61 1.77 7.53
N ARG A 42 -18.45 0.80 6.60
CA ARG A 42 -19.33 -0.38 6.50
C ARG A 42 -18.78 -1.59 7.25
N ARG A 43 -17.46 -1.80 7.22
CA ARG A 43 -16.79 -2.94 7.88
C ARG A 43 -16.17 -2.54 9.21
N ARG A 44 -16.18 -1.25 9.54
CA ARG A 44 -15.67 -0.69 10.79
C ARG A 44 -14.26 -1.18 11.14
N LEU A 45 -13.38 -1.22 10.12
CA LEU A 45 -12.00 -1.75 10.24
C LEU A 45 -11.18 -1.15 11.39
N GLN A 46 -11.47 0.08 11.80
CA GLN A 46 -10.85 0.74 12.94
C GLN A 46 -10.99 -0.02 14.28
N TYR A 47 -11.94 -0.97 14.41
CA TYR A 47 -12.04 -1.82 15.60
C TYR A 47 -11.34 -3.17 15.46
N HIS A 48 -10.81 -3.47 14.27
CA HIS A 48 -10.18 -4.75 13.93
C HIS A 48 -8.68 -4.61 13.67
N ILE A 49 -8.17 -3.38 13.58
CA ILE A 49 -6.77 -3.06 13.32
C ILE A 49 -6.21 -2.40 14.58
N PRO A 50 -5.14 -2.92 15.19
CA PRO A 50 -4.58 -2.39 16.43
C PRO A 50 -3.66 -1.17 16.21
N PHE A 51 -4.01 -0.30 15.26
CA PHE A 51 -3.26 0.91 14.90
C PHE A 51 -4.21 2.08 14.65
N ASP A 52 -3.68 3.30 14.53
CA ASP A 52 -4.48 4.45 14.09
C ASP A 52 -4.97 4.20 12.65
N VAL A 53 -6.28 4.17 12.44
CA VAL A 53 -6.90 3.92 11.13
C VAL A 53 -7.60 5.16 10.65
N HIS A 54 -7.30 5.60 9.43
CA HIS A 54 -8.05 6.68 8.79
C HIS A 54 -8.61 6.31 7.41
N PRO A 55 -9.81 6.81 7.08
CA PRO A 55 -10.42 6.56 5.78
C PRO A 55 -9.92 7.53 4.72
N ALA A 56 -9.73 7.03 3.50
CA ALA A 56 -9.59 7.88 2.31
C ALA A 56 -10.33 7.31 1.10
N GLY A 57 -10.85 8.22 0.28
CA GLY A 57 -11.43 7.90 -1.03
C GLY A 57 -10.33 7.63 -2.06
N SER A 58 -10.66 6.88 -3.12
CA SER A 58 -9.74 6.48 -4.21
C SER A 58 -8.59 5.54 -3.80
N ALA A 59 -8.25 4.56 -4.63
CA ALA A 59 -7.14 3.65 -4.36
C ALA A 59 -5.78 4.35 -4.53
N VAL A 60 -5.61 5.14 -5.60
CA VAL A 60 -4.34 5.84 -5.89
C VAL A 60 -3.98 6.86 -4.82
N LEU A 61 -4.97 7.56 -4.21
CA LEU A 61 -4.69 8.50 -3.12
C LEU A 61 -4.13 7.78 -1.88
N LYS A 62 -4.62 6.57 -1.57
CA LYS A 62 -4.12 5.78 -0.44
C LYS A 62 -2.69 5.31 -0.66
N LEU A 63 -2.37 4.90 -1.88
CA LEU A 63 -1.00 4.54 -2.28
C LEU A 63 -0.08 5.77 -2.21
N ALA A 64 -0.53 6.93 -2.70
CA ALA A 64 0.20 8.18 -2.61
C ALA A 64 0.49 8.60 -1.17
N GLN A 65 -0.46 8.41 -0.25
CA GLN A 65 -0.27 8.74 1.16
C GLN A 65 0.84 7.93 1.82
N VAL A 66 1.03 6.67 1.38
CA VAL A 66 2.12 5.80 1.83
C VAL A 66 3.47 6.30 1.29
N VAL A 67 3.55 6.59 -0.01
CA VAL A 67 4.75 7.13 -0.65
C VAL A 67 5.19 8.47 -0.02
N LEU A 68 4.22 9.31 0.36
CA LEU A 68 4.46 10.62 0.97
C LEU A 68 4.68 10.56 2.50
N GLY A 69 4.64 9.37 3.12
CA GLY A 69 4.85 9.19 4.56
C GLY A 69 3.69 9.64 5.47
N SER A 70 2.55 10.06 4.89
CA SER A 70 1.35 10.42 5.67
C SER A 70 0.56 9.22 6.20
N ALA A 71 0.89 8.03 5.71
CA ALA A 71 0.46 6.73 6.22
C ALA A 71 1.65 5.78 6.15
N GLY A 72 1.77 4.84 7.10
CA GLY A 72 2.81 3.82 7.02
C GLY A 72 2.40 2.65 6.12
N VAL A 73 1.11 2.30 6.11
CA VAL A 73 0.56 1.20 5.31
C VAL A 73 -0.82 1.54 4.77
N TYR A 74 -1.11 1.14 3.52
CA TYR A 74 -2.47 1.04 2.98
C TYR A 74 -2.95 -0.41 3.06
N LEU A 75 -4.01 -0.67 3.83
CA LEU A 75 -4.70 -1.96 3.83
C LEU A 75 -5.93 -1.94 2.91
N SER A 76 -5.92 -2.82 1.90
CA SER A 76 -7.06 -3.08 1.02
C SER A 76 -7.68 -4.44 1.35
N THR A 77 -8.99 -4.46 1.63
CA THR A 77 -9.77 -5.69 1.86
C THR A 77 -10.25 -6.37 0.58
N GLY A 78 -9.97 -5.78 -0.60
CA GLY A 78 -10.27 -6.34 -1.92
C GLY A 78 -11.75 -6.70 -2.21
N PRO A 79 -12.00 -7.22 -3.43
CA PRO A 79 -11.13 -7.11 -4.59
C PRO A 79 -11.06 -5.66 -5.11
N ARG A 80 -9.95 -5.30 -5.77
CA ARG A 80 -9.81 -4.02 -6.48
C ARG A 80 -9.53 -4.27 -7.96
N SER A 81 -9.90 -3.32 -8.82
CA SER A 81 -9.48 -3.37 -10.22
C SER A 81 -7.97 -3.13 -10.30
N VAL A 82 -7.25 -3.95 -11.07
CA VAL A 82 -5.83 -3.75 -11.35
C VAL A 82 -5.56 -2.35 -11.93
N TRP A 83 -6.49 -1.84 -12.72
CA TRP A 83 -6.40 -0.52 -13.35
C TRP A 83 -6.48 0.63 -12.33
N ASP A 84 -7.13 0.43 -11.18
CA ASP A 84 -7.20 1.43 -10.10
C ASP A 84 -5.92 1.46 -9.25
N VAL A 85 -5.10 0.41 -9.33
CA VAL A 85 -3.98 0.17 -8.41
C VAL A 85 -2.62 0.22 -9.10
N ALA A 86 -2.52 -0.24 -10.35
CA ALA A 86 -1.25 -0.41 -11.07
C ALA A 86 -0.39 0.86 -11.10
N GLY A 87 -0.98 2.03 -11.39
CA GLY A 87 -0.24 3.29 -11.41
C GLY A 87 0.35 3.66 -10.05
N GLY A 88 -0.44 3.52 -8.97
CA GLY A 88 0.06 3.80 -7.62
C GLY A 88 1.04 2.73 -7.11
N ALA A 89 0.84 1.47 -7.49
CA ALA A 89 1.75 0.37 -7.17
C ALA A 89 3.14 0.61 -7.77
N ALA A 90 3.21 1.05 -9.04
CA ALA A 90 4.48 1.41 -9.67
C ALA A 90 5.23 2.52 -8.93
N VAL A 91 4.52 3.52 -8.38
CA VAL A 91 5.14 4.58 -7.56
C VAL A 91 5.60 4.03 -6.21
N VAL A 92 4.80 3.18 -5.55
CA VAL A 92 5.17 2.53 -4.28
C VAL A 92 6.43 1.68 -4.46
N GLU A 93 6.48 0.85 -5.50
CA GLU A 93 7.65 0.03 -5.84
C GLU A 93 8.87 0.91 -6.16
N ALA A 94 8.68 1.97 -6.94
CA ALA A 94 9.76 2.90 -7.28
C ALA A 94 10.29 3.67 -6.06
N ALA A 95 9.51 3.76 -4.98
CA ALA A 95 9.90 4.33 -3.70
C ALA A 95 10.47 3.28 -2.72
N GLY A 96 10.69 2.03 -3.16
CA GLY A 96 11.23 0.95 -2.34
C GLY A 96 10.20 0.20 -1.48
N GLY A 97 8.89 0.47 -1.69
CA GLY A 97 7.81 -0.29 -1.08
C GLY A 97 7.38 -1.51 -1.89
N ALA A 98 6.38 -2.22 -1.40
CA ALA A 98 5.74 -3.33 -2.10
C ALA A 98 4.24 -3.38 -1.80
N LEU A 99 3.50 -4.08 -2.66
CA LEU A 99 2.19 -4.63 -2.32
C LEU A 99 2.42 -6.06 -1.83
N LEU A 100 1.93 -6.39 -0.65
CA LEU A 100 2.01 -7.72 -0.05
C LEU A 100 0.62 -8.35 0.00
N ASP A 101 0.51 -9.61 -0.38
CA ASP A 101 -0.72 -10.38 -0.24
C ASP A 101 -0.98 -10.76 1.23
N ALA A 102 -2.08 -11.48 1.48
CA ALA A 102 -2.45 -11.93 2.82
C ALA A 102 -1.46 -12.93 3.45
N ARG A 103 -0.50 -13.47 2.68
CA ARG A 103 0.59 -14.34 3.16
C ARG A 103 1.87 -13.54 3.39
N GLY A 104 1.88 -12.23 3.13
CA GLY A 104 3.07 -11.40 3.23
C GLY A 104 3.97 -11.47 2.01
N GLU A 105 3.55 -12.12 0.93
CA GLU A 105 4.35 -12.28 -0.28
C GLU A 105 4.11 -11.11 -1.24
N PRO A 106 5.13 -10.65 -1.98
CA PRO A 106 4.96 -9.61 -2.99
C PRO A 106 3.89 -9.96 -4.03
N LEU A 107 2.85 -9.13 -4.12
CA LEU A 107 1.76 -9.29 -5.06
C LEU A 107 2.17 -8.79 -6.45
N ARG A 108 2.29 -9.71 -7.41
CA ARG A 108 2.54 -9.37 -8.82
C ARG A 108 1.25 -8.99 -9.52
N LEU A 109 1.21 -7.77 -10.07
CA LEU A 109 0.10 -7.29 -10.87
C LEU A 109 0.20 -7.80 -12.31
N SER A 110 -0.95 -8.10 -12.91
CA SER A 110 -1.04 -8.54 -14.31
C SER A 110 -2.31 -7.97 -14.93
N PRO A 111 -2.26 -7.40 -16.14
CA PRO A 111 -3.44 -6.90 -16.83
C PRO A 111 -4.44 -8.01 -17.18
N GLN A 112 -3.99 -9.28 -17.22
CA GLN A 112 -4.85 -10.45 -17.42
C GLN A 112 -5.68 -10.80 -16.17
N ARG A 113 -5.33 -10.26 -15.00
CA ARG A 113 -6.05 -10.46 -13.75
C ARG A 113 -6.67 -9.14 -13.28
N ILE A 114 -7.89 -8.86 -13.74
CA ILE A 114 -8.59 -7.60 -13.44
C ILE A 114 -8.84 -7.43 -11.93
N GLY A 115 -9.33 -8.47 -11.26
CA GLY A 115 -9.59 -8.43 -9.82
C GLY A 115 -8.35 -8.84 -9.02
N ILE A 116 -7.76 -7.91 -8.28
CA ILE A 116 -6.65 -8.20 -7.38
C ILE A 116 -7.14 -8.51 -5.96
N PRO A 117 -6.52 -9.46 -5.25
CA PRO A 117 -6.93 -9.88 -3.90
C PRO A 117 -6.69 -8.76 -2.85
N PRO A 118 -7.10 -8.98 -1.59
CA PRO A 118 -6.67 -8.12 -0.48
C PRO A 118 -5.14 -7.99 -0.43
N PHE A 119 -4.65 -6.81 -0.04
CA PHE A 119 -3.22 -6.54 0.06
C PHE A 119 -2.91 -5.46 1.09
N ALA A 120 -1.66 -5.44 1.57
CA ALA A 120 -1.06 -4.34 2.31
C ALA A 120 0.00 -3.66 1.43
N ALA A 121 -0.04 -2.34 1.28
CA ALA A 121 0.94 -1.59 0.50
C ALA A 121 1.77 -0.66 1.39
N GLY A 122 3.09 -0.71 1.26
CA GLY A 122 4.04 0.09 2.04
C GLY A 122 5.42 -0.54 2.07
N ALA A 123 6.27 -0.09 2.99
CA ALA A 123 7.54 -0.76 3.21
C ALA A 123 7.29 -2.21 3.67
N PRO A 124 8.05 -3.21 3.19
CA PRO A 124 7.77 -4.62 3.47
C PRO A 124 7.66 -4.96 4.96
N GLY A 125 8.57 -4.44 5.80
CA GLY A 125 8.54 -4.63 7.25
C GLY A 125 7.26 -4.09 7.90
N ARG A 126 6.80 -2.91 7.49
CA ARG A 126 5.56 -2.29 7.99
C ARG A 126 4.34 -3.08 7.55
N GLY A 127 4.30 -3.49 6.28
CA GLY A 127 3.23 -4.33 5.73
C GLY A 127 3.12 -5.66 6.47
N LEU A 128 4.26 -6.35 6.69
CA LEU A 128 4.30 -7.61 7.44
C LEU A 128 3.89 -7.44 8.90
N ALA A 129 4.33 -6.36 9.56
CA ALA A 129 3.93 -6.06 10.93
C ALA A 129 2.40 -5.86 11.04
N LEU A 130 1.80 -5.12 10.11
CA LEU A 130 0.34 -4.97 10.05
C LEU A 130 -0.36 -6.31 9.83
N LEU A 131 0.07 -7.09 8.83
CA LEU A 131 -0.55 -8.36 8.50
C LEU A 131 -0.55 -9.30 9.71
N ARG A 132 0.60 -9.46 10.39
CA ARG A 132 0.71 -10.27 11.61
C ARG A 132 -0.24 -9.80 12.70
N ALA A 133 -0.32 -8.49 12.92
CA ALA A 133 -1.15 -7.90 13.97
C ALA A 133 -2.66 -8.15 13.76
N ILE A 134 -3.11 -8.31 12.51
CA ILE A 134 -4.51 -8.61 12.17
C ILE A 134 -4.76 -10.12 11.94
N GLY A 135 -3.79 -10.98 12.26
CA GLY A 135 -3.90 -12.43 12.09
C GLY A 135 -3.77 -12.92 10.64
N ALA A 136 -3.20 -12.08 9.76
CA ALA A 136 -2.77 -12.44 8.41
C ALA A 136 -1.23 -12.61 8.35
N GLY A 137 -0.69 -13.05 7.22
CA GLY A 137 0.75 -13.23 7.00
C GLY A 137 1.23 -14.69 7.06
N PRO A 138 2.53 -14.94 6.89
CA PRO A 138 3.10 -16.28 7.02
C PRO A 138 2.98 -16.71 8.49
N ARG A 139 2.52 -17.95 8.71
CA ARG A 139 2.49 -18.59 10.03
C ARG A 139 3.91 -18.90 10.51
#